data_AF-A0A445EYP4-F1
#
_entry.id   AF-A0A445EYP4-F1
#
_cell.length_a   1.000
_cell.length_b   1.000
_cell.length_c   1.000
_cell.angle_alpha   90.00
_cell.angle_beta   90.00
_cell.angle_gamma   90.00
#
_symmetry.space_group_name_H-M   'P 1'
#
loop_
_entity.id
_entity.type
_entity.pdbx_description
1 polymer ?
#
loop_
_entity_poly.entity_id
_entity_poly.type
_entity_poly.pdbx_seq_one_letter_code
_entity_poly.pdbx_strand_id
1 'polypeptide(L)'
;MGDSQENNKGKSRDKDNYVSWTMEDTNELLHLLVDAMNRGLRDANGSLSKQNVERIILPQLNAKTKFPKTYSHYLSRMKWFRNQYNMMSTLMRNNSGFGWDPIGKTFTAHEDVWKDYLKVS
;
A
#
# COMPACT_ATOMS: atom_id res chain seq x y z
N MET A 1 -55.14 -20.28 -5.71
CA MET A 1 -54.15 -21.32 -6.07
C MET A 1 -52.97 -20.58 -6.67
N GLY A 2 -51.77 -20.52 -6.13
CA GLY A 2 -51.13 -21.28 -5.06
C GLY A 2 -49.64 -21.24 -5.39
N ASP A 3 -48.88 -20.60 -4.52
CA ASP A 3 -47.51 -20.90 -4.08
C ASP A 3 -46.31 -20.96 -5.06
N SER A 4 -45.41 -20.01 -4.80
CA SER A 4 -44.04 -20.21 -4.28
C SER A 4 -42.86 -20.66 -5.15
N GLN A 5 -41.85 -19.77 -5.12
CA GLN A 5 -40.40 -19.97 -4.88
C GLN A 5 -39.53 -20.82 -5.83
N GLU A 6 -38.46 -20.17 -6.32
CA GLU A 6 -37.05 -20.51 -6.03
C GLU A 6 -36.17 -19.32 -6.50
N ASN A 7 -35.78 -18.38 -5.64
CA ASN A 7 -34.62 -18.39 -4.73
C ASN A 7 -33.32 -18.88 -5.37
N ASN A 8 -32.45 -17.94 -5.78
CA ASN A 8 -31.01 -18.18 -5.74
C ASN A 8 -30.29 -16.97 -5.15
N LYS A 9 -30.03 -17.09 -3.84
CA LYS A 9 -29.12 -16.27 -3.04
C LYS A 9 -27.76 -16.19 -3.73
N GLY A 10 -27.51 -15.12 -4.46
CA GLY A 10 -26.16 -14.61 -4.66
C GLY A 10 -25.63 -14.18 -3.29
N LYS A 11 -24.90 -15.08 -2.62
CA LYS A 11 -24.19 -14.83 -1.37
C LYS A 11 -23.47 -13.48 -1.48
N SER A 12 -23.94 -12.46 -0.76
CA SER A 12 -23.13 -11.30 -0.46
C SER A 12 -21.93 -11.83 0.31
N ARG A 13 -20.79 -11.99 -0.37
CA ARG A 13 -19.52 -12.19 0.32
C ARG A 13 -19.36 -10.94 1.17
N ASP A 14 -19.37 -11.12 2.49
CA ASP A 14 -19.17 -10.09 3.49
C ASP A 14 -18.03 -9.15 3.06
N LYS A 15 -18.42 -8.01 2.49
CA LYS A 15 -17.53 -6.87 2.22
C LYS A 15 -17.29 -6.04 3.48
N ASP A 16 -17.77 -6.52 4.63
CA ASP A 16 -17.78 -5.78 5.89
C ASP A 16 -16.53 -5.97 6.75
N ASN A 17 -15.47 -6.60 6.23
CA ASN A 17 -14.21 -6.71 6.98
C ASN A 17 -12.94 -6.51 6.15
N TYR A 18 -13.04 -5.87 4.98
CA TYR A 18 -11.84 -5.32 4.34
C TYR A 18 -11.42 -4.08 5.12
N VAL A 19 -10.46 -4.24 6.03
CA VAL A 19 -9.80 -3.11 6.68
C VAL A 19 -9.11 -2.30 5.60
N SER A 20 -9.83 -1.30 5.08
CA SER A 20 -9.36 -0.45 4.02
C SER A 20 -8.23 0.42 4.56
N TRP A 21 -7.10 0.43 3.85
CA TRP A 21 -6.01 1.37 4.10
C TRP A 21 -6.38 2.68 3.46
N THR A 22 -6.60 3.72 4.27
CA THR A 22 -6.70 5.08 3.71
C THR A 22 -5.30 5.61 3.38
N MET A 23 -5.23 6.70 2.62
CA MET A 23 -3.95 7.34 2.36
C MET A 23 -3.36 7.96 3.62
N GLU A 24 -4.20 8.41 4.55
CA GLU A 24 -3.79 8.89 5.88
C GLU A 24 -3.15 7.76 6.70
N ASP A 25 -3.81 6.61 6.80
CA ASP A 25 -3.26 5.41 7.48
C ASP A 25 -1.91 5.00 6.86
N THR A 26 -1.81 5.12 5.53
CA THR A 26 -0.60 4.76 4.78
C THR A 26 0.54 5.71 5.05
N ASN A 27 0.27 7.02 5.00
CA ASN A 27 1.27 8.05 5.24
C ASN A 27 1.76 7.98 6.68
N GLU A 28 0.85 7.79 7.64
CA GLU A 28 1.22 7.58 9.05
C GLU A 28 2.12 6.35 9.21
N LEU A 29 1.76 5.21 8.61
CA LEU A 29 2.61 4.02 8.65
C LEU A 29 4.00 4.31 8.05
N LEU A 30 4.07 4.99 6.91
CA LEU A 30 5.34 5.35 6.27
C LEU A 30 6.20 6.23 7.19
N HIS A 31 5.61 7.26 7.79
CA HIS A 31 6.31 8.14 8.73
C HIS A 31 6.86 7.37 9.93
N LEU A 32 6.05 6.50 10.55
CA LEU A 32 6.47 5.66 11.68
C LEU A 32 7.62 4.73 11.31
N LEU A 33 7.60 4.16 10.10
CA LEU A 33 8.67 3.29 9.61
C LEU A 33 9.98 4.06 9.42
N VAL A 34 9.93 5.25 8.82
CA VAL A 34 11.11 6.10 8.61
C VAL A 34 11.71 6.52 9.95
N ASP A 35 10.88 6.99 10.89
CA ASP A 35 11.32 7.36 12.22
C ASP A 35 11.94 6.18 12.98
N ALA A 36 11.31 5.00 12.95
CA ALA A 36 11.86 3.81 13.58
C ALA A 36 13.22 3.39 12.99
N MET A 37 13.39 3.51 11.66
CA MET A 37 14.67 3.24 11.00
C MET A 37 15.73 4.26 11.37
N ASN A 38 15.38 5.54 11.47
CA ASN A 38 16.30 6.59 11.91
C ASN A 38 16.75 6.40 13.37
N ARG A 39 15.89 5.81 14.22
CA ARG A 39 16.22 5.42 15.59
C ARG A 39 17.05 4.13 15.72
N GLY A 40 17.37 3.48 14.60
CA GLY A 40 18.18 2.26 14.60
C GLY A 40 17.41 1.01 15.01
N LEU A 41 16.07 0.99 14.94
CA LEU A 41 15.23 -0.16 15.29
C LEU A 41 15.23 -1.26 14.22
N ARG A 42 16.41 -1.51 13.64
CA ARG A 42 16.66 -2.46 12.55
C ARG A 42 17.41 -3.65 13.11
N ASP A 43 17.02 -4.84 12.67
CA ASP A 43 17.72 -6.07 12.99
C ASP A 43 19.01 -6.22 12.13
N ALA A 44 19.70 -7.35 12.29
CA ALA A 44 20.94 -7.62 11.55
C ALA A 44 20.77 -7.67 10.03
N ASN A 45 19.55 -7.89 9.52
CA ASN A 45 19.25 -7.87 8.07
C ASN A 45 18.77 -6.48 7.60
N GLY A 46 18.71 -5.49 8.50
CA GLY A 46 18.26 -4.14 8.20
C GLY A 46 16.75 -3.96 8.23
N SER A 47 15.96 -4.95 8.66
CA SER A 47 14.50 -4.88 8.73
C SER A 47 14.01 -4.59 10.15
N LEU A 48 12.76 -4.13 10.28
CA LEU A 48 12.08 -4.13 11.57
C LEU A 48 11.65 -5.55 11.94
N SER A 49 12.05 -6.00 13.13
CA SER A 49 11.57 -7.26 13.69
C SER A 49 10.06 -7.19 13.95
N LYS A 50 9.37 -8.35 13.88
CA LYS A 50 7.95 -8.46 14.23
C LYS A 50 7.64 -7.84 15.60
N GLN A 51 8.49 -8.12 16.59
CA GLN A 51 8.35 -7.59 17.94
C GLN A 51 8.40 -6.06 17.98
N ASN A 52 9.32 -5.44 17.23
CA ASN A 52 9.40 -3.97 17.15
C ASN A 52 8.16 -3.40 16.45
N VAL A 53 7.66 -4.05 15.40
CA VAL A 53 6.41 -3.64 14.73
C VAL A 53 5.24 -3.69 15.70
N GLU A 54 5.06 -4.78 16.42
CA GLU A 54 3.93 -4.97 17.36
C GLU A 54 4.02 -4.05 18.58
N ARG A 55 5.21 -3.73 19.07
CA ARG A 55 5.40 -2.90 20.27
C ARG A 55 5.49 -1.40 20.00
N ILE A 56 5.96 -1.00 18.82
CA ILE A 56 6.29 0.41 18.54
C ILE A 56 5.40 0.96 17.43
N ILE A 57 5.28 0.26 16.31
CA ILE A 57 4.59 0.76 15.12
C ILE A 57 3.07 0.65 15.28
N LEU A 58 2.56 -0.55 15.57
CA LEU A 58 1.12 -0.81 15.63
C LEU A 58 0.39 0.01 16.70
N PRO A 59 0.91 0.21 17.93
CA PRO A 59 0.20 1.01 18.93
C PRO A 59 0.04 2.47 18.52
N GLN A 60 1.09 3.07 17.94
CA GLN A 60 1.05 4.46 17.47
C GLN A 60 0.14 4.62 16.25
N LEU A 61 0.20 3.68 15.32
CA LEU A 61 -0.67 3.66 14.16
C LEU A 61 -2.14 3.53 14.60
N ASN A 62 -2.44 2.54 15.44
CA ASN A 62 -3.80 2.24 15.86
C ASN A 62 -4.44 3.33 16.73
N ALA A 63 -3.62 4.14 17.40
CA ALA A 63 -4.11 5.34 18.11
C ALA A 63 -4.67 6.41 17.15
N LYS A 64 -4.29 6.39 15.88
CA LYS A 64 -4.71 7.37 14.86
C LYS A 64 -5.66 6.79 13.80
N THR A 65 -5.71 5.47 13.65
CA THR A 65 -6.62 4.82 12.69
C THR A 65 -7.98 4.52 13.30
N LYS A 66 -9.05 4.62 12.49
CA LYS A 66 -10.41 4.20 12.91
C LYS A 66 -10.53 2.69 13.15
N PHE A 67 -9.77 1.89 12.39
CA PHE A 67 -9.80 0.44 12.44
C PHE A 67 -8.43 -0.11 12.83
N PRO A 68 -8.31 -0.80 13.98
CA PRO A 68 -7.05 -1.36 14.44
C PRO A 68 -6.39 -2.27 13.40
N LYS A 69 -5.14 -1.96 13.07
CA LYS A 69 -4.29 -2.75 12.19
C LYS A 69 -3.59 -3.85 13.02
N THR A 70 -3.51 -5.03 12.44
CA THR A 70 -2.79 -6.19 12.97
C THR A 70 -1.45 -6.31 12.24
N TYR A 71 -0.57 -7.19 12.72
CA TYR A 71 0.66 -7.50 12.01
C TYR A 71 0.41 -8.05 10.58
N SER A 72 -0.68 -8.80 10.37
CA SER A 72 -1.07 -9.27 9.03
C SER A 72 -1.46 -8.12 8.10
N HIS A 73 -2.19 -7.12 8.62
CA HIS A 73 -2.50 -5.89 7.86
C HIS A 73 -1.21 -5.14 7.50
N TYR A 74 -0.27 -5.02 8.44
CA TYR A 74 1.04 -4.43 8.20
C TYR A 74 1.81 -5.13 7.08
N LEU A 75 1.93 -6.47 7.11
CA LEU A 75 2.61 -7.23 6.05
C LEU A 75 1.98 -7.01 4.67
N SER A 76 0.65 -6.99 4.63
CA SER A 76 -0.10 -6.70 3.39
C SER A 76 0.22 -5.30 2.87
N ARG A 77 0.37 -4.31 3.76
CA ARG A 77 0.72 -2.94 3.35
C ARG A 77 2.19 -2.79 2.95
N MET A 78 3.11 -3.51 3.58
CA MET A 78 4.51 -3.59 3.14
C MET A 78 4.63 -4.17 1.73
N LYS A 79 3.84 -5.20 1.41
CA LYS A 79 3.75 -5.72 0.04
C LYS A 79 3.25 -4.64 -0.94
N TRP A 80 2.25 -3.87 -0.54
CA TRP A 80 1.77 -2.75 -1.34
C TRP A 80 2.86 -1.68 -1.58
N PHE A 81 3.60 -1.27 -0.55
CA PHE A 81 4.71 -0.31 -0.69
C PHE A 81 5.78 -0.82 -1.67
N ARG A 82 6.17 -2.09 -1.54
CA ARG A 82 7.13 -2.72 -2.46
C ARG A 82 6.62 -2.73 -3.89
N ASN A 83 5.34 -3.04 -4.09
CA ASN A 83 4.73 -3.01 -5.43
C ASN A 83 4.72 -1.60 -6.02
N GLN A 84 4.36 -0.58 -5.24
CA GLN A 84 4.45 0.81 -5.70
C GLN A 84 5.89 1.15 -6.10
N TYR A 85 6.85 0.96 -5.20
CA TYR A 85 8.26 1.21 -5.49
C TYR A 85 8.72 0.49 -6.76
N ASN A 86 8.36 -0.79 -6.92
CA ASN A 86 8.71 -1.55 -8.12
C ASN A 86 8.13 -0.92 -9.38
N MET A 87 6.85 -0.53 -9.39
CA MET A 87 6.21 0.15 -10.52
C MET A 87 6.96 1.44 -10.90
N MET A 88 7.25 2.30 -9.92
CA MET A 88 8.02 3.52 -10.16
C MET A 88 9.45 3.21 -10.61
N SER A 89 10.10 2.19 -10.05
CA SER A 89 11.48 1.82 -10.41
C SER A 89 11.57 1.23 -11.82
N THR A 90 10.56 0.50 -12.28
CA THR A 90 10.48 -0.02 -13.64
C THR A 90 10.33 1.11 -14.64
N LEU A 91 9.46 2.09 -14.33
CA LEU A 91 9.36 3.33 -15.11
C LEU A 91 10.73 4.00 -15.21
N MET A 92 11.37 4.29 -14.07
CA MET A 92 12.68 4.93 -14.00
C MET A 92 13.79 4.20 -14.77
N ARG A 93 13.75 2.86 -14.84
CA ARG A 93 14.77 2.05 -15.54
C ARG A 93 14.52 1.99 -17.04
N ASN A 94 13.27 2.06 -17.48
CA ASN A 94 12.86 1.98 -18.88
C ASN A 94 12.64 3.39 -19.49
N ASN A 95 13.46 4.36 -19.05
CA ASN A 95 13.24 5.81 -19.18
C ASN A 95 13.57 6.42 -20.55
N SER A 96 13.45 5.73 -21.68
CA SER A 96 13.60 6.43 -22.99
C SER A 96 12.41 7.38 -23.21
N GLY A 97 12.51 8.61 -22.69
CA GLY A 97 11.48 9.66 -22.83
C GLY A 97 10.76 10.06 -21.54
N PHE A 98 11.02 9.41 -20.40
CA PHE A 98 10.46 9.77 -19.09
C PHE A 98 11.50 10.51 -18.23
N GLY A 99 11.11 11.69 -17.76
CA GLY A 99 11.78 12.47 -16.72
C GLY A 99 11.08 12.35 -15.36
N TRP A 100 11.73 12.86 -14.32
CA TRP A 100 11.18 13.00 -12.97
C TRP A 100 11.09 14.48 -12.63
N ASP A 101 9.90 14.95 -12.23
CA ASP A 101 9.71 16.28 -11.67
C ASP A 101 9.89 16.22 -10.13
N PRO A 102 10.97 16.79 -9.58
CA PRO A 102 11.21 16.78 -8.14
C PRO A 102 10.25 17.70 -7.37
N ILE A 103 9.60 18.67 -8.04
CA ILE A 103 8.67 19.61 -7.42
C ILE A 103 7.29 18.96 -7.27
N GLY A 104 6.72 18.49 -8.38
CA GLY A 104 5.44 17.78 -8.40
C GLY A 104 5.52 16.37 -7.82
N LYS A 105 6.74 15.80 -7.70
CA LYS A 105 6.98 14.39 -7.36
C LYS A 105 6.24 13.44 -8.31
N THR A 106 6.27 13.77 -9.59
CA THR A 106 5.58 13.06 -10.67
C THR A 106 6.54 12.73 -11.81
N PHE A 107 6.19 11.70 -12.58
CA PHE A 107 6.86 11.43 -13.85
C PHE A 107 6.39 12.41 -14.91
N THR A 108 7.32 12.93 -15.70
CA THR A 108 7.04 13.82 -16.82
C THR A 108 7.50 13.16 -18.11
N ALA A 109 6.67 13.21 -19.14
CA ALA A 109 7.02 12.71 -20.47
C ALA A 109 6.10 13.35 -21.51
N HIS A 110 6.51 13.30 -22.77
CA HIS A 110 5.61 13.68 -23.86
C HIS A 110 4.42 12.73 -23.92
N GLU A 111 3.26 13.21 -24.39
CA GLU A 111 2.02 12.41 -24.43
C GLU A 111 2.19 11.10 -25.21
N ASP A 112 2.97 11.13 -26.30
CA ASP A 112 3.24 9.95 -27.12
C ASP A 112 4.01 8.86 -26.36
N VAL A 113 4.94 9.27 -25.50
CA VAL A 113 5.71 8.36 -24.64
C VAL A 113 4.80 7.68 -23.61
N TRP A 114 3.86 8.43 -23.02
CA TRP A 114 2.83 7.86 -22.15
C TRP A 114 1.93 6.86 -22.88
N LYS A 115 1.48 7.19 -24.10
CA LYS A 115 0.63 6.33 -24.91
C LYS A 115 1.31 5.01 -25.27
N ASP A 116 2.58 5.04 -25.65
CA ASP A 116 3.30 3.83 -26.03
C ASP A 116 3.61 2.94 -24.82
N TYR A 117 3.94 3.51 -23.67
CA TYR A 117 4.08 2.75 -22.43
C TYR A 117 2.79 2.00 -22.05
N LEU A 118 1.64 2.68 -22.11
CA LEU A 118 0.34 2.09 -21.77
C LEU A 118 -0.16 1.02 -22.74
N LYS A 119 0.37 0.96 -23.98
CA LYS A 119 0.04 -0.10 -24.95
C LYS A 119 0.80 -1.41 -24.67
N VAL A 120 1.97 -1.32 -24.04
CA VAL A 120 2.89 -2.46 -23.79
C VAL A 120 2.66 -3.07 -22.40
N SER A 121 2.00 -2.34 -21.50
CA SER A 121 1.65 -2.77 -20.13
C SER A 121 0.28 -3.45 -20.06
#